data_AF-J3NSZ2-F1
#
_entry.id   AF-J3NSZ2-F1
#
_cell.length_a   1.000
_cell.length_b   1.000
_cell.length_c   1.000
_cell.angle_alpha   90.00
_cell.angle_beta   90.00
_cell.angle_gamma   90.00
#
_symmetry.space_group_name_H-M   'P 1'
#
loop_
_entity.id
_entity.type
_entity.pdbx_description
1 polymer ?
#
loop_
_entity_poly.entity_id
_entity_poly.type
_entity_poly.pdbx_seq_one_letter_code
_entity_poly.pdbx_strand_id
1 'polypeptide(L)'
;MESAPSDLLTALPAEEAPTPSPVPTPPQPDLPFLSHEPKLGDPSQARESFDHAKLRKFPKPYSSIRIIGDLSDGADVCIKYGQMDDGKEVAIKIFDHNKHNSTNYWTFERECRISAKLELIYAMYRRATAGGCPLFIRPSPEYRRVAMPNLKAISDEFADKYCRRASSESFTPAVVNIPECYGWVQLDEAIPSMYLHPSAGYESTAPRWEKPFAIIYELVPGSTRPNDVVLPVEELFYLLDLGPEVLV
;
A
#
# COMPACT_ATOMS: atom_id res chain seq x y z
N MET A 1 -57.50 -61.80 -29.69
CA MET A 1 -57.79 -61.12 -28.41
C MET A 1 -56.44 -60.79 -27.80
N GLU A 2 -55.71 -59.78 -28.28
CA GLU A 2 -56.00 -58.34 -28.39
C GLU A 2 -56.01 -57.61 -27.03
N SER A 3 -55.07 -56.66 -26.90
CA SER A 3 -54.90 -55.60 -25.86
C SER A 3 -54.37 -56.04 -24.48
N ALA A 4 -53.45 -55.36 -23.80
CA ALA A 4 -53.10 -53.92 -23.80
C ALA A 4 -51.62 -53.66 -23.35
N PRO A 5 -51.10 -52.42 -23.53
CA PRO A 5 -49.67 -52.09 -23.48
C PRO A 5 -49.18 -51.31 -22.23
N SER A 6 -47.86 -51.13 -22.20
CA SER A 6 -46.95 -50.49 -21.25
C SER A 6 -47.35 -49.14 -20.65
N ASP A 7 -47.15 -49.00 -19.33
CA ASP A 7 -47.10 -47.73 -18.62
C ASP A 7 -45.68 -47.12 -18.64
N LEU A 8 -45.58 -45.92 -19.21
CA LEU A 8 -44.43 -45.01 -19.09
C LEU A 8 -44.47 -44.32 -17.72
N LEU A 9 -43.47 -44.55 -16.89
CA LEU A 9 -43.20 -43.73 -15.71
C LEU A 9 -42.40 -42.48 -16.12
N THR A 10 -43.09 -41.33 -16.13
CA THR A 10 -42.47 -40.01 -16.29
C THR A 10 -41.77 -39.61 -14.99
N ALA A 11 -40.44 -39.46 -15.02
CA ALA A 11 -39.66 -38.91 -13.92
C ALA A 11 -39.91 -37.39 -13.79
N LEU A 12 -40.21 -36.93 -12.57
CA LEU A 12 -40.35 -35.51 -12.25
C LEU A 12 -38.97 -34.82 -12.20
N PRO A 13 -38.86 -33.55 -12.65
CA PRO A 13 -37.60 -32.82 -12.60
C PRO A 13 -37.22 -32.45 -11.16
N ALA A 14 -35.93 -32.57 -10.86
CA ALA A 14 -35.35 -32.19 -9.58
C ALA A 14 -35.47 -30.68 -9.35
N GLU A 15 -35.97 -30.29 -8.18
CA GLU A 15 -36.10 -28.91 -7.74
C GLU A 15 -34.71 -28.32 -7.50
N GLU A 16 -34.33 -27.32 -8.30
CA GLU A 16 -33.03 -26.65 -8.23
C GLU A 16 -32.95 -25.82 -6.94
N ALA A 17 -31.98 -26.12 -6.08
CA ALA A 17 -31.83 -25.45 -4.79
C ALA A 17 -31.60 -23.93 -4.97
N PRO A 18 -32.23 -23.07 -4.16
CA PRO A 18 -32.11 -21.62 -4.29
C PRO A 18 -30.64 -21.18 -4.09
N THR A 19 -30.14 -20.42 -5.05
CA THR A 19 -28.80 -19.83 -5.02
C THR A 19 -28.69 -18.88 -3.82
N PRO A 20 -27.66 -19.00 -2.96
CA PRO A 20 -27.50 -18.09 -1.82
C PRO A 20 -27.35 -16.66 -2.33
N SER A 21 -28.18 -15.77 -1.79
CA SER A 21 -28.12 -14.35 -2.12
C SER A 21 -26.73 -13.78 -1.74
N PRO A 22 -26.15 -12.88 -2.56
CA PRO A 22 -24.86 -12.29 -2.25
C PRO A 22 -24.93 -11.52 -0.93
N VAL A 23 -24.05 -11.88 0.00
CA VAL A 23 -23.89 -11.16 1.27
C VAL A 23 -23.50 -9.71 0.95
N PRO A 24 -24.19 -8.71 1.50
CA PRO A 24 -23.85 -7.31 1.26
C PRO A 24 -22.45 -7.01 1.78
N THR A 25 -21.55 -6.62 0.87
CA THR A 25 -20.20 -6.18 1.21
C THR A 25 -20.28 -4.91 2.07
N PRO A 26 -19.59 -4.84 3.22
CA PRO A 26 -19.61 -3.64 4.05
C PRO A 26 -19.06 -2.43 3.27
N PRO A 27 -19.60 -1.22 3.50
CA PRO A 27 -19.18 -0.01 2.80
C PRO A 27 -17.68 0.20 3.00
N GLN A 28 -16.98 0.38 1.90
CA GLN A 28 -15.55 0.67 1.94
C GLN A 28 -15.34 2.18 2.16
N PRO A 29 -14.24 2.58 2.82
CA PRO A 29 -13.93 3.99 3.04
C PRO A 29 -13.59 4.67 1.71
N ASP A 30 -14.36 5.69 1.32
CA ASP A 30 -14.12 6.51 0.13
C ASP A 30 -13.13 7.63 0.44
N LEU A 31 -11.83 7.30 0.40
CA LEU A 31 -10.73 8.23 0.63
C LEU A 31 -9.98 8.52 -0.68
N PRO A 32 -9.69 9.79 -1.01
CA PRO A 32 -9.18 10.17 -2.34
C PRO A 32 -7.76 9.67 -2.63
N PHE A 33 -7.05 9.15 -1.63
CA PHE A 33 -5.69 8.62 -1.72
C PHE A 33 -5.62 7.08 -1.55
N LEU A 34 -6.77 6.40 -1.42
CA LEU A 34 -6.85 4.94 -1.41
C LEU A 34 -7.47 4.43 -2.71
N SER A 35 -6.95 3.30 -3.18
CA SER A 35 -7.56 2.49 -4.24
C SER A 35 -8.03 1.17 -3.65
N HIS A 36 -9.26 0.77 -3.97
CA HIS A 36 -9.80 -0.54 -3.60
C HIS A 36 -9.32 -1.67 -4.49
N GLU A 37 -8.59 -1.36 -5.57
CA GLU A 37 -7.94 -2.38 -6.38
C GLU A 37 -6.91 -3.14 -5.54
N PRO A 38 -6.92 -4.48 -5.58
CA PRO A 38 -5.90 -5.25 -4.89
C PRO A 38 -4.52 -4.96 -5.51
N LYS A 39 -3.51 -4.88 -4.65
CA LYS A 39 -2.13 -4.64 -5.07
C LYS A 39 -1.52 -5.89 -5.68
N LEU A 40 -1.87 -6.13 -6.94
CA LEU A 40 -1.39 -7.23 -7.77
C LEU A 40 -0.72 -6.65 -9.02
N GLY A 41 0.51 -7.08 -9.31
CA GLY A 41 1.29 -6.58 -10.45
C GLY A 41 1.72 -5.12 -10.32
N ASP A 42 2.02 -4.48 -11.44
CA ASP A 42 2.44 -3.07 -11.50
C ASP A 42 1.22 -2.12 -11.57
N PRO A 43 1.29 -0.93 -10.95
CA PRO A 43 0.28 0.12 -11.15
C PRO A 43 0.35 0.72 -12.56
N SER A 44 -0.69 1.46 -12.95
CA SER A 44 -0.66 2.30 -14.16
C SER A 44 0.46 3.33 -14.09
N GLN A 45 1.24 3.44 -15.16
CA GLN A 45 2.39 4.35 -15.28
C GLN A 45 2.02 5.70 -15.92
N ALA A 46 0.72 5.96 -16.09
CA ALA A 46 0.22 7.22 -16.64
C ALA A 46 0.54 8.42 -15.73
N ARG A 47 0.71 9.60 -16.33
CA ARG A 47 1.07 10.83 -15.62
C ARG A 47 0.06 11.19 -14.53
N GLU A 48 -1.22 11.00 -14.80
CA GLU A 48 -2.31 11.25 -13.86
C GLU A 48 -2.18 10.37 -12.60
N SER A 49 -1.59 9.17 -12.75
CA SER A 49 -1.34 8.27 -11.62
C SER A 49 -0.26 8.81 -10.68
N PHE A 50 0.65 9.66 -11.16
CA PHE A 50 1.64 10.34 -10.30
C PHE A 50 1.03 11.48 -9.50
N ASP A 51 0.22 12.31 -10.15
CA ASP A 51 -0.37 13.50 -9.54
C ASP A 51 -1.48 13.11 -8.54
N HIS A 52 -2.19 12.02 -8.81
CA HIS A 52 -3.24 11.47 -7.96
C HIS A 52 -2.96 10.03 -7.51
N ALA A 53 -1.70 9.75 -7.11
CA ALA A 53 -1.31 8.41 -6.67
C ALA A 53 -2.17 7.92 -5.49
N LYS A 54 -2.78 6.74 -5.68
CA LYS A 54 -3.63 6.08 -4.69
C LYS A 54 -2.97 4.78 -4.26
N LEU A 55 -2.86 4.55 -2.95
CA LEU A 55 -2.30 3.31 -2.45
C LEU A 55 -3.30 2.17 -2.69
N ARG A 56 -2.85 1.08 -3.30
CA ARG A 56 -3.67 -0.11 -3.58
C ARG A 56 -3.86 -0.97 -2.33
N LYS A 57 -4.98 -1.68 -2.28
CA LYS A 57 -5.39 -2.48 -1.13
C LYS A 57 -4.51 -3.72 -0.99
N PHE A 58 -4.16 -4.07 0.25
CA PHE A 58 -3.51 -5.34 0.57
C PHE A 58 -4.39 -6.50 0.05
N PRO A 59 -3.87 -7.42 -0.78
CA PRO A 59 -4.69 -8.38 -1.51
C PRO A 59 -5.22 -9.52 -0.65
N LYS A 60 -4.72 -9.69 0.58
CA LYS A 60 -5.13 -10.74 1.52
C LYS A 60 -5.94 -10.13 2.68
N PRO A 61 -6.81 -10.91 3.34
CA PRO A 61 -7.45 -10.44 4.57
C PRO A 61 -6.39 -10.20 5.66
N TYR A 62 -6.62 -9.24 6.57
CA TYR A 62 -5.66 -8.98 7.66
C TYR A 62 -5.43 -10.21 8.56
N SER A 63 -6.41 -11.10 8.67
CA SER A 63 -6.28 -12.38 9.39
C SER A 63 -5.22 -13.33 8.80
N SER A 64 -4.71 -13.07 7.59
CA SER A 64 -3.57 -13.79 7.01
C SER A 64 -2.22 -13.35 7.58
N ILE A 65 -2.21 -12.47 8.58
CA ILE A 65 -1.02 -11.93 9.22
C ILE A 65 -1.07 -12.29 10.71
N ARG A 66 -0.06 -13.03 11.17
CA ARG A 66 0.15 -13.32 12.59
C ARG A 66 1.04 -12.23 13.19
N ILE A 67 0.53 -11.48 14.16
CA ILE A 67 1.34 -10.56 14.96
C ILE A 67 2.25 -11.36 15.88
N ILE A 68 3.54 -11.03 15.87
CA ILE A 68 4.56 -11.73 16.66
C ILE A 68 5.09 -10.82 17.78
N GLY A 69 5.19 -9.51 17.54
CA GLY A 69 5.65 -8.59 18.56
C GLY A 69 5.53 -7.13 18.16
N ASP A 70 6.06 -6.27 19.01
CA ASP A 70 6.07 -4.81 18.82
C ASP A 70 7.44 -4.36 18.31
N LEU A 71 7.44 -3.52 17.28
CA LEU A 71 8.65 -2.85 16.81
C LEU A 71 8.76 -1.45 17.41
N SER A 72 7.64 -0.72 17.47
CA SER A 72 7.59 0.67 17.94
C SER A 72 6.21 1.08 18.42
N ASP A 73 6.18 1.95 19.43
CA ASP A 73 5.00 2.70 19.83
C ASP A 73 5.27 4.20 19.67
N GLY A 74 4.50 4.87 18.81
CA GLY A 74 4.47 6.32 18.64
C GLY A 74 3.11 6.90 19.01
N ALA A 75 3.02 8.24 19.08
CA ALA A 75 1.81 8.93 19.50
C ALA A 75 0.62 8.72 18.54
N ASP A 76 0.87 8.71 17.22
CA ASP A 76 -0.17 8.58 16.19
C ASP A 76 -0.09 7.25 15.41
N VAL A 77 1.00 6.50 15.63
CA VAL A 77 1.36 5.31 14.86
C VAL A 77 1.98 4.26 15.76
N CYS A 78 1.50 3.02 15.65
CA CYS A 78 2.14 1.84 16.22
C CYS A 78 2.72 0.98 15.09
N ILE A 79 3.92 0.43 15.30
CA ILE A 79 4.56 -0.49 14.36
C ILE A 79 4.67 -1.85 15.00
N LYS A 80 4.00 -2.84 14.42
CA LYS A 80 4.05 -4.24 14.85
C LYS A 80 4.92 -5.07 13.91
N TYR A 81 5.55 -6.09 14.46
CA TYR A 81 6.19 -7.17 13.71
C TYR A 81 5.21 -8.33 13.54
N GLY A 82 5.12 -8.86 12.33
CA GLY A 82 4.29 -10.02 12.04
C GLY A 82 4.87 -10.91 10.95
N GLN A 83 4.13 -11.98 10.67
CA GLN A 83 4.44 -12.93 9.61
C GLN A 83 3.17 -13.26 8.82
N MET A 84 3.26 -13.24 7.50
CA MET A 84 2.19 -13.68 6.61
C MET A 84 2.11 -15.22 6.53
N ASP A 85 0.98 -15.75 6.04
CA ASP A 85 0.78 -17.20 5.85
C ASP A 85 1.87 -17.90 4.99
N ASP A 86 2.51 -17.17 4.09
CA ASP A 86 3.61 -17.67 3.25
C ASP A 86 4.99 -17.61 3.93
N GLY A 87 5.03 -17.25 5.21
CA GLY A 87 6.24 -17.17 6.03
C GLY A 87 6.99 -15.84 5.93
N LYS A 88 6.58 -14.91 5.06
CA LYS A 88 7.23 -13.61 4.92
C LYS A 88 7.08 -12.75 6.18
N GLU A 89 8.19 -12.21 6.65
CA GLU A 89 8.25 -11.28 7.77
C GLU A 89 7.86 -9.87 7.33
N VAL A 90 7.05 -9.20 8.16
CA VAL A 90 6.50 -7.89 7.84
C VAL A 90 6.52 -6.92 9.00
N ALA A 91 6.61 -5.64 8.64
CA ALA A 91 6.29 -4.53 9.52
C ALA A 91 4.87 -4.02 9.20
N ILE A 92 4.11 -3.74 10.25
CA ILE A 92 2.69 -3.39 10.18
C ILE A 92 2.53 -2.04 10.85
N LYS A 93 2.37 -1.00 10.05
CA LYS A 93 2.23 0.38 10.52
C LYS A 93 0.74 0.67 10.70
N ILE A 94 0.28 0.74 11.95
CA ILE A 94 -1.11 0.97 12.36
C ILE A 94 -1.27 2.44 12.71
N PHE A 95 -2.32 3.08 12.17
CA PHE A 95 -2.61 4.49 12.35
C PHE A 95 -3.86 4.64 13.22
N ASP A 96 -3.71 5.32 14.36
CA ASP A 96 -4.79 5.49 15.35
C ASP A 96 -5.82 6.54 14.89
N HIS A 97 -5.38 7.57 14.16
CA HIS A 97 -6.27 8.62 13.63
C HIS A 97 -6.52 8.48 12.13
N ASN A 98 -7.80 8.37 11.77
CA ASN A 98 -8.26 8.34 10.38
C ASN A 98 -8.89 9.68 9.93
N LYS A 99 -8.64 10.77 10.65
CA LYS A 99 -9.13 12.12 10.34
C LYS A 99 -8.06 13.16 10.62
N HIS A 100 -8.19 14.30 9.93
CA HIS A 100 -7.39 15.49 10.22
C HIS A 100 -7.59 15.92 11.68
N ASN A 101 -6.49 15.97 12.42
CA ASN A 101 -6.43 16.74 13.65
C ASN A 101 -6.35 18.24 13.30
N SER A 102 -6.49 19.11 14.31
CA SER A 102 -6.51 20.57 14.15
C SER A 102 -5.22 21.17 13.56
N THR A 103 -4.18 20.37 13.31
CA THR A 103 -2.89 20.80 12.76
C THR A 103 -2.74 20.54 11.26
N ASN A 104 -3.82 20.20 10.54
CA ASN A 104 -3.84 19.90 9.10
C ASN A 104 -2.93 18.71 8.67
N TYR A 105 -2.36 17.96 9.61
CA TYR A 105 -1.39 16.91 9.31
C TYR A 105 -2.03 15.53 9.49
N TRP A 106 -2.34 14.85 8.38
CA TRP A 106 -2.86 13.48 8.41
C TRP A 106 -1.77 12.46 8.03
N THR A 107 -1.18 11.83 9.06
CA THR A 107 -0.05 10.90 8.91
C THR A 107 -0.37 9.72 7.98
N PHE A 108 -1.59 9.18 8.05
CA PHE A 108 -2.01 8.07 7.19
C PHE A 108 -2.14 8.47 5.72
N GLU A 109 -2.75 9.63 5.43
CA GLU A 109 -2.83 10.15 4.06
C GLU A 109 -1.43 10.35 3.47
N ARG A 110 -0.54 10.99 4.24
CA ARG A 110 0.85 11.21 3.83
C ARG A 110 1.46 9.87 3.44
N GLU A 111 1.48 8.89 4.35
CA GLU A 111 2.10 7.59 4.12
C GLU A 111 1.50 6.84 2.91
N CYS A 112 0.19 6.92 2.71
CA CYS A 112 -0.47 6.32 1.55
C CYS A 112 0.04 6.92 0.24
N ARG A 113 0.04 8.27 0.15
CA ARG A 113 0.52 8.98 -1.04
C ARG A 113 1.99 8.70 -1.31
N ILE A 114 2.80 8.64 -0.26
CA ILE A 114 4.20 8.25 -0.35
C ILE A 114 4.32 6.87 -0.99
N SER A 115 3.68 5.87 -0.36
CA SER A 115 3.82 4.46 -0.74
C SER A 115 3.30 4.20 -2.16
N ALA A 116 2.23 4.88 -2.56
CA ALA A 116 1.70 4.81 -3.92
C ALA A 116 2.68 5.37 -4.97
N LYS A 117 3.36 6.48 -4.68
CA LYS A 117 4.36 7.05 -5.57
C LYS A 117 5.60 6.17 -5.66
N LEU A 118 6.05 5.62 -4.53
CA LEU A 118 7.14 4.64 -4.49
C LEU A 118 6.85 3.46 -5.40
N GLU A 119 5.65 2.90 -5.30
CA GLU A 119 5.21 1.80 -6.15
C GLU A 119 5.33 2.12 -7.65
N LEU A 120 4.92 3.32 -8.07
CA LEU A 120 5.05 3.77 -9.46
C LEU A 120 6.52 3.83 -9.91
N ILE A 121 7.38 4.42 -9.08
CA ILE A 121 8.82 4.54 -9.35
C ILE A 121 9.45 3.15 -9.51
N TYR A 122 9.09 2.20 -8.64
CA TYR A 122 9.56 0.81 -8.72
C TYR A 122 9.09 0.10 -9.99
N ALA A 123 7.83 0.27 -10.37
CA ALA A 123 7.28 -0.33 -11.59
C ALA A 123 8.00 0.20 -12.84
N MET A 124 8.25 1.51 -12.88
CA MET A 124 9.00 2.13 -13.96
C MET A 124 10.45 1.67 -13.99
N TYR A 125 11.10 1.55 -12.84
CA TYR A 125 12.45 0.98 -12.75
C TYR A 125 12.51 -0.46 -13.29
N ARG A 126 11.56 -1.31 -12.91
CA ARG A 126 11.47 -2.69 -13.42
C ARG A 126 11.31 -2.72 -14.93
N ARG A 127 10.40 -1.91 -15.47
CA ARG A 127 10.15 -1.79 -16.92
C ARG A 127 11.40 -1.30 -17.67
N ALA A 128 12.02 -0.24 -17.17
CA ALA A 128 13.22 0.36 -17.74
C ALA A 128 14.38 -0.65 -17.80
N THR A 129 14.58 -1.40 -16.71
CA THR A 129 15.59 -2.46 -16.62
C THR A 129 15.29 -3.61 -17.59
N ALA A 130 14.04 -4.09 -17.63
CA ALA A 130 13.63 -5.15 -18.56
C ALA A 130 13.76 -4.73 -20.03
N GLY A 131 13.57 -3.45 -20.34
CA GLY A 131 13.74 -2.88 -21.67
C GLY A 131 15.18 -2.46 -22.02
N GLY A 132 16.14 -2.59 -21.09
CA GLY A 132 17.52 -2.18 -21.31
C GLY A 132 17.75 -0.67 -21.42
N CYS A 133 16.80 0.18 -20.99
CA CYS A 133 16.97 1.64 -20.88
C CYS A 133 17.07 1.98 -19.39
N PRO A 134 18.27 1.97 -18.76
CA PRO A 134 18.38 2.26 -17.34
C PRO A 134 17.81 3.65 -17.02
N LEU A 135 17.07 3.75 -15.90
CA LEU A 135 16.62 5.05 -15.40
C LEU A 135 17.82 5.83 -14.88
N PHE A 136 17.91 7.08 -15.31
CA PHE A 136 18.93 8.00 -14.87
C PHE A 136 18.30 9.10 -14.02
N ILE A 137 18.73 9.19 -12.76
CA ILE A 137 18.31 10.24 -11.84
C ILE A 137 19.49 11.09 -11.42
N ARG A 138 19.20 12.31 -10.98
CA ARG A 138 20.15 13.13 -10.23
C ARG A 138 20.06 12.75 -8.76
N PRO A 139 21.11 12.15 -8.17
CA PRO A 139 21.12 11.88 -6.74
C PRO A 139 21.10 13.19 -5.94
N SER A 140 20.52 13.16 -4.74
CA SER A 140 20.55 14.25 -3.75
C SER A 140 20.21 15.64 -4.32
N PRO A 141 19.03 15.82 -4.94
CA PRO A 141 18.62 17.14 -5.39
C PRO A 141 18.43 18.07 -4.19
N GLU A 142 19.19 19.16 -4.17
CA GLU A 142 19.14 20.14 -3.08
C GLU A 142 17.78 20.87 -2.97
N TYR A 143 17.02 20.94 -4.05
CA TYR A 143 15.74 21.66 -4.11
C TYR A 143 14.73 21.00 -5.06
N ARG A 144 13.45 21.24 -4.81
CA ARG A 144 12.28 20.85 -5.65
C ARG A 144 12.53 20.92 -7.16
N ARG A 145 12.94 22.09 -7.66
CA ARG A 145 13.21 22.31 -9.10
C ARG A 145 14.29 21.38 -9.67
N VAL A 146 15.21 20.91 -8.84
CA VAL A 146 16.35 20.05 -9.19
C VAL A 146 15.95 18.57 -9.24
N ALA A 147 14.93 18.19 -8.48
CA ALA A 147 14.32 16.86 -8.43
C ALA A 147 13.22 16.64 -9.49
N MET A 148 12.53 17.71 -9.94
CA MET A 148 11.51 17.62 -10.99
C MET A 148 11.96 16.90 -12.27
N PRO A 149 13.21 17.06 -12.75
CA PRO A 149 13.75 16.25 -13.83
C PRO A 149 13.78 14.74 -13.55
N ASN A 150 13.95 14.29 -12.30
CA ASN A 150 13.91 12.88 -11.93
C ASN A 150 12.50 12.33 -12.12
N LEU A 151 11.48 13.05 -11.63
CA LEU A 151 10.07 12.68 -11.84
C LEU A 151 9.72 12.60 -13.33
N LYS A 152 10.20 13.56 -14.14
CA LYS A 152 10.01 13.51 -15.59
C LYS A 152 10.74 12.32 -16.21
N ALA A 153 11.97 12.03 -15.80
CA ALA A 153 12.72 10.89 -16.31
C ALA A 153 12.04 9.54 -16.04
N ILE A 154 11.27 9.48 -14.94
CA ILE A 154 10.54 8.29 -14.51
C ILE A 154 9.22 8.14 -15.28
N SER A 155 8.59 9.23 -15.72
CA SER A 155 7.29 9.24 -16.43
C SER A 155 7.35 8.70 -17.87
N ASP A 156 6.33 7.93 -18.29
CA ASP A 156 6.20 7.36 -19.65
C ASP A 156 6.30 8.44 -20.75
N GLU A 157 5.68 9.61 -20.54
CA GLU A 157 5.68 10.75 -21.48
C GLU A 157 7.07 11.29 -21.85
N PHE A 158 8.06 11.07 -20.99
CA PHE A 158 9.37 11.69 -21.11
C PHE A 158 10.52 10.69 -21.02
N ALA A 159 10.27 9.41 -20.77
CA ALA A 159 11.30 8.39 -20.60
C ALA A 159 12.37 8.42 -21.73
N ASP A 160 11.92 8.46 -22.99
CA ASP A 160 12.80 8.51 -24.17
C ASP A 160 13.73 9.73 -24.20
N LYS A 161 13.25 10.87 -23.69
CA LYS A 161 13.98 12.14 -23.70
C LYS A 161 15.03 12.22 -22.58
N TYR A 162 14.89 11.42 -21.53
CA TYR A 162 15.71 11.50 -20.32
C TYR A 162 16.67 10.31 -20.14
N CYS A 163 16.56 9.23 -20.94
CA CYS A 163 17.48 8.09 -20.93
C CYS A 163 18.98 8.44 -21.23
N ARG A 164 19.35 9.70 -21.57
CA ARG A 164 20.72 10.05 -22.03
C ARG A 164 21.27 11.40 -21.54
N ARG A 165 21.07 11.76 -20.26
CA ARG A 165 21.68 12.99 -19.71
C ARG A 165 23.06 12.74 -19.09
N ALA A 166 24.03 13.57 -19.47
CA ALA A 166 25.46 13.44 -19.15
C ALA A 166 25.86 13.66 -17.66
N SER A 167 24.91 13.99 -16.78
CA SER A 167 25.16 14.28 -15.35
C SER A 167 24.24 13.50 -14.42
N SER A 168 23.79 12.32 -14.86
CA SER A 168 22.85 11.49 -14.14
C SER A 168 23.45 10.13 -13.84
N GLU A 169 23.14 9.60 -12.66
CA GLU A 169 23.56 8.26 -12.23
C GLU A 169 22.44 7.27 -12.51
N SER A 170 22.79 6.01 -12.75
CA SER A 170 21.79 4.95 -12.91
C SER A 170 21.09 4.74 -11.57
N PHE A 171 19.78 4.94 -11.56
CA PHE A 171 18.95 4.63 -10.40
C PHE A 171 18.94 3.13 -10.16
N THR A 172 19.21 2.71 -8.93
CA THR A 172 18.91 1.36 -8.46
C THR A 172 18.16 1.45 -7.14
N PRO A 173 17.04 0.76 -6.96
CA PRO A 173 16.28 0.83 -5.71
C PRO A 173 17.06 0.31 -4.50
N ALA A 174 18.03 -0.59 -4.72
CA ALA A 174 18.91 -1.12 -3.68
C ALA A 174 19.74 -0.02 -2.99
N VAL A 175 20.05 1.09 -3.67
CA VAL A 175 20.77 2.23 -3.07
C VAL A 175 19.94 2.91 -1.98
N VAL A 176 18.62 2.83 -2.06
CA VAL A 176 17.73 3.56 -1.15
C VAL A 176 17.07 2.64 -0.12
N ASN A 177 17.28 1.32 -0.18
CA ASN A 177 16.79 0.33 0.78
C ASN A 177 15.30 0.52 1.18
N ILE A 178 14.45 0.81 0.20
CA ILE A 178 13.03 1.06 0.46
C ILE A 178 12.32 -0.29 0.60
N PRO A 179 11.64 -0.54 1.73
CA PRO A 179 10.90 -1.79 1.92
C PRO A 179 9.76 -1.90 0.91
N GLU A 180 9.50 -3.11 0.41
CA GLU A 180 8.31 -3.37 -0.40
C GLU A 180 7.05 -3.07 0.42
N CYS A 181 6.23 -2.12 -0.03
CA CYS A 181 4.89 -1.95 0.51
C CYS A 181 3.99 -3.05 -0.06
N TYR A 182 3.20 -3.72 0.77
CA TYR A 182 2.19 -4.70 0.34
C TYR A 182 0.78 -4.11 0.23
N GLY A 183 0.58 -2.85 0.63
CA GLY A 183 -0.67 -2.11 0.48
C GLY A 183 -1.35 -1.80 1.81
N TRP A 184 -2.51 -1.15 1.72
CA TRP A 184 -3.30 -0.74 2.87
C TRP A 184 -4.39 -1.76 3.23
N VAL A 185 -4.77 -1.81 4.50
CA VAL A 185 -5.91 -2.58 4.98
C VAL A 185 -6.64 -1.81 6.07
N GLN A 186 -7.96 -1.86 6.07
CA GLN A 186 -8.76 -1.37 7.18
C GLN A 186 -8.90 -2.49 8.20
N LEU A 187 -8.63 -2.19 9.46
CA LEU A 187 -8.65 -3.13 10.54
C LEU A 187 -10.07 -3.29 11.07
N ASP A 188 -10.50 -4.53 11.28
CA ASP A 188 -11.79 -4.81 11.90
C ASP A 188 -11.69 -4.77 13.44
N GLU A 189 -12.84 -4.60 14.11
CA GLU A 189 -12.97 -4.48 15.57
C GLU A 189 -12.40 -5.68 16.36
N ALA A 190 -12.13 -6.79 15.69
CA ALA A 190 -11.59 -8.00 16.29
C ALA A 190 -10.10 -7.93 16.62
N ILE A 191 -9.39 -6.85 16.28
CA ILE A 191 -8.02 -6.67 16.75
C ILE A 191 -8.07 -6.30 18.22
N PRO A 192 -7.48 -7.11 19.12
CA PRO A 192 -7.44 -6.80 20.53
C PRO A 192 -6.93 -5.38 20.77
N SER A 193 -7.64 -4.60 21.59
CA SER A 193 -7.27 -3.21 21.89
C SER A 193 -5.83 -3.07 22.39
N MET A 194 -5.25 -4.13 22.97
CA MET A 194 -3.83 -4.18 23.33
C MET A 194 -2.86 -3.91 22.16
N TYR A 195 -3.26 -4.14 20.91
CA TYR A 195 -2.44 -3.81 19.75
C TYR A 195 -2.61 -2.38 19.26
N LEU A 196 -3.63 -1.67 19.76
CA LEU A 196 -3.95 -0.28 19.40
C LEU A 196 -3.45 0.71 20.45
N HIS A 197 -3.10 0.26 21.65
CA HIS A 197 -2.62 1.14 22.71
C HIS A 197 -1.09 1.24 22.72
N PRO A 198 -0.53 2.47 22.70
CA PRO A 198 0.88 2.67 23.01
C PRO A 198 1.16 2.16 24.43
N SER A 199 2.25 1.41 24.61
CA SER A 199 2.72 0.94 25.91
C SER A 199 3.01 2.07 26.92
N ALA A 200 2.98 3.33 26.47
CA ALA A 200 3.36 4.53 27.21
C ALA A 200 2.21 5.29 27.91
N GLY A 201 1.06 4.65 28.18
CA GLY A 201 -0.01 5.27 28.97
C GLY A 201 -0.72 6.45 28.30
N TYR A 202 -0.62 6.56 26.98
CA TYR A 202 -1.41 7.50 26.19
C TYR A 202 -2.76 6.85 25.88
N GLU A 203 -3.84 7.37 26.46
CA GLU A 203 -5.19 6.98 26.04
C GLU A 203 -5.40 7.45 24.60
N SER A 204 -5.83 6.52 23.74
CA SER A 204 -6.24 6.86 22.38
C SER A 204 -7.33 7.92 22.45
N THR A 205 -7.11 9.03 21.74
CA THR A 205 -8.09 10.12 21.62
C THR A 205 -9.06 9.90 20.46
N ALA A 206 -8.83 8.87 19.64
CA ALA A 206 -9.72 8.50 18.57
C ALA A 206 -11.05 7.96 19.15
N PRO A 207 -12.21 8.33 18.59
CA PRO A 207 -13.47 7.73 18.99
C PRO A 207 -13.41 6.21 18.82
N ARG A 208 -13.85 5.46 19.84
CA ARG A 208 -13.85 3.98 19.90
C ARG A 208 -14.55 3.27 18.72
N TRP A 209 -15.24 4.01 17.86
CA TRP A 209 -16.05 3.54 16.74
C TRP A 209 -15.35 3.69 15.37
N GLU A 210 -14.21 4.39 15.33
CA GLU A 210 -13.44 4.58 14.10
C GLU A 210 -12.48 3.42 13.89
N LYS A 211 -12.68 2.68 12.79
CA LYS A 211 -11.80 1.58 12.43
C LYS A 211 -10.42 2.12 12.03
N PRO A 212 -9.33 1.63 12.66
CA PRO A 212 -7.98 2.05 12.30
C PRO A 212 -7.59 1.48 10.94
N PHE A 213 -6.58 2.11 10.34
CA PHE A 213 -5.96 1.64 9.11
C PHE A 213 -4.56 1.11 9.38
N ALA A 214 -4.11 0.16 8.57
CA ALA A 214 -2.73 -0.27 8.54
C ALA A 214 -2.15 -0.26 7.13
N ILE A 215 -0.83 -0.09 7.06
CA ILE A 215 -0.04 -0.34 5.86
C ILE A 215 0.97 -1.43 6.20
N ILE A 216 1.08 -2.41 5.30
CA ILE A 216 1.93 -3.58 5.47
C ILE A 216 3.18 -3.40 4.63
N TYR A 217 4.36 -3.62 5.21
CA TYR A 217 5.66 -3.51 4.56
C TYR A 217 6.47 -4.78 4.75
N GLU A 218 7.36 -5.06 3.80
CA GLU A 218 8.47 -5.98 3.99
C GLU A 218 9.34 -5.54 5.17
N LEU A 219 9.73 -6.49 6.01
CA LEU A 219 10.69 -6.24 7.07
C LEU A 219 12.10 -6.26 6.49
N VAL A 220 12.82 -5.14 6.58
CA VAL A 220 14.20 -5.04 6.12
C VAL A 220 15.13 -5.79 7.10
N PRO A 221 15.92 -6.79 6.64
CA PRO A 221 16.81 -7.54 7.53
C PRO A 221 17.83 -6.62 8.22
N GLY A 222 18.01 -6.79 9.53
CA GLY A 222 18.91 -5.96 10.34
C GLY A 222 18.30 -4.66 10.87
N SER A 223 17.05 -4.35 10.50
CA SER A 223 16.26 -3.31 11.17
C SER A 223 15.92 -3.76 12.59
N THR A 224 16.76 -3.39 13.54
CA THR A 224 16.50 -3.63 14.98
C THR A 224 15.79 -2.44 15.62
N ARG A 225 15.59 -1.35 14.86
CA ARG A 225 14.96 -0.12 15.33
C ARG A 225 13.78 0.27 14.45
N PRO A 226 12.73 0.87 15.04
CA PRO A 226 11.59 1.45 14.33
C PRO A 226 11.96 2.29 13.11
N ASN A 227 13.03 3.07 13.25
CA ASN A 227 13.45 4.06 12.27
C ASN A 227 14.08 3.42 11.03
N ASP A 228 14.61 2.20 11.12
CA ASP A 228 15.29 1.56 10.00
C ASP A 228 14.29 1.06 8.93
N VAL A 229 13.02 0.87 9.30
CA VAL A 229 11.92 0.52 8.37
C VAL A 229 11.28 1.78 7.76
N VAL A 230 11.32 2.92 8.48
CA VAL A 230 10.53 4.13 8.17
C VAL A 230 11.36 5.24 7.50
N LEU A 231 12.65 5.37 7.81
CA LEU A 231 13.54 6.40 7.25
C LEU A 231 13.81 6.29 5.72
N PRO A 232 13.92 5.10 5.09
CA PRO A 232 14.27 5.01 3.66
C PRO A 232 13.26 5.71 2.74
N VAL A 233 12.00 5.72 3.19
CA VAL A 233 10.85 6.28 2.49
C VAL A 233 10.85 7.81 2.53
N GLU A 234 11.29 8.42 3.64
CA GLU A 234 11.39 9.87 3.79
C GLU A 234 12.61 10.45 3.06
N GLU A 235 13.71 9.70 2.99
CA GLU A 235 14.89 10.11 2.22
C GLU A 235 14.62 10.10 0.70
N LEU A 236 13.89 9.10 0.17
CA LEU A 236 13.46 9.15 -1.24
C LEU A 236 12.50 10.32 -1.52
N PHE A 237 11.78 10.78 -0.50
CA PHE A 237 10.89 11.94 -0.58
C PHE A 237 11.63 13.25 -0.88
N TYR A 238 12.78 13.45 -0.26
CA TYR A 238 13.69 14.54 -0.61
C TYR A 238 14.33 14.32 -1.99
N LEU A 239 14.68 13.07 -2.33
CA LEU A 239 15.32 12.73 -3.61
C LEU A 239 14.43 12.95 -4.85
N LEU A 240 13.11 12.92 -4.68
CA LEU A 240 12.15 12.93 -5.80
C LEU A 240 11.14 14.08 -5.75
N ASP A 241 11.29 15.04 -4.82
CA ASP A 241 10.36 16.17 -4.67
C ASP A 241 8.90 15.74 -4.50
N LEU A 242 8.70 14.69 -3.71
CA LEU A 242 7.37 14.18 -3.37
C LEU A 242 6.82 14.82 -2.09
N GLY A 243 7.61 15.69 -1.45
CA GLY A 243 7.29 16.38 -0.21
C GLY A 243 6.00 17.20 -0.25
N PRO A 244 5.39 17.43 0.92
CA PRO A 244 4.24 18.31 1.03
C PRO A 244 4.68 19.70 0.59
N GLU A 245 3.74 20.54 0.20
CA GLU A 245 3.96 21.96 0.06
C GLU A 245 4.95 22.45 1.13
N VAL A 246 6.00 23.12 0.68
CA VAL A 246 6.90 23.88 1.53
C VAL A 246 6.00 24.84 2.30
N LEU A 247 5.62 24.47 3.53
CA LEU A 247 5.13 25.44 4.48
C LEU A 247 6.37 26.25 4.89
N VAL A 248 6.39 27.46 4.32
CA VAL A 248 7.32 28.59 4.42
C VAL A 248 8.40 28.66 3.34
#